data_AF-A0A268UDD7-F1
#
_entry.id   AF-A0A268UDD7-F1
#
_cell.length_a   1.000
_cell.length_b   1.000
_cell.length_c   1.000
_cell.angle_alpha   90.00
_cell.angle_beta   90.00
_cell.angle_gamma   90.00
#
_symmetry.space_group_name_H-M   'P 1'
#
loop_
_entity.id
_entity.type
_entity.pdbx_description
1 polymer ?
#
loop_
_entity_poly.entity_id
_entity_poly.type
_entity_poly.pdbx_seq_one_letter_code
_entity_poly.pdbx_strand_id
1 'polypeptide(L)'
;MLGLVFLKYISDSFLELYNSLLDQKDAVGGGDEEDKDEYKAENVFFVPPSARWDHLQNSAKLSNIGKILDDAMDQIEKENPSLKDVLPKNLDPKALGELIDLIGNISLGDAKLGVLMAY
;
A
#
# COMPACT_ATOMS: atom_id res chain seq x y z
N MET A 1 -14.15 -5.30 5.70
CA MET A 1 -13.67 -4.18 4.86
C MET A 1 -12.66 -3.26 5.55
N LEU A 2 -12.76 -2.99 6.86
CA LEU A 2 -11.82 -2.07 7.54
C LEU A 2 -10.33 -2.42 7.35
N GLY A 3 -9.98 -3.71 7.36
CA GLY A 3 -8.59 -4.15 7.15
C GLY A 3 -7.98 -3.79 5.80
N LEU A 4 -8.77 -3.80 4.71
CA LEU A 4 -8.27 -3.47 3.37
C LEU A 4 -8.02 -1.98 3.20
N VAL A 5 -8.87 -1.15 3.82
CA VAL A 5 -8.67 0.32 3.84
C VAL A 5 -7.42 0.67 4.64
N PHE A 6 -7.21 0.00 5.78
CA PHE A 6 -5.98 0.15 6.56
C PHE A 6 -4.74 -0.25 5.76
N LEU A 7 -4.80 -1.38 5.05
CA LEU A 7 -3.72 -1.85 4.17
C LEU A 7 -3.39 -0.84 3.06
N LYS A 8 -4.41 -0.27 2.42
CA LYS A 8 -4.23 0.80 1.43
C LYS A 8 -3.53 2.00 2.05
N TYR A 9 -3.99 2.44 3.21
CA TYR A 9 -3.44 3.60 3.90
C TYR A 9 -1.96 3.42 4.23
N ILE A 10 -1.57 2.30 4.85
CA ILE A 10 -0.16 2.06 5.18
C ILE A 10 0.70 1.91 3.93
N SER A 11 0.16 1.31 2.86
CA SER A 11 0.89 1.19 1.59
C SER A 11 1.12 2.54 0.92
N ASP A 12 0.17 3.47 1.02
CA ASP A 12 0.30 4.81 0.47
C ASP A 12 1.30 5.63 1.25
N SER A 13 1.21 5.63 2.58
CA SER A 13 2.17 6.33 3.45
C SER A 13 3.60 5.79 3.26
N PHE A 14 3.73 4.47 3.11
CA PHE A 14 5.02 3.87 2.77
C PHE A 14 5.53 4.35 1.41
N LEU A 15 4.69 4.35 0.38
CA LEU A 15 5.08 4.75 -0.98
C LEU A 15 5.50 6.22 -1.05
N GLU A 16 4.78 7.09 -0.33
CA GLU A 16 5.10 8.53 -0.25
C GLU A 16 6.49 8.75 0.35
N LEU A 17 6.78 8.10 1.48
CA LEU A 17 8.09 8.18 2.11
C LEU A 17 9.19 7.50 1.27
N TYR A 18 8.91 6.35 0.67
CA TYR A 18 9.83 5.65 -0.23
C TYR A 18 10.25 6.55 -1.41
N ASN A 19 9.29 7.24 -2.03
CA ASN A 19 9.60 8.19 -3.11
C ASN A 19 10.41 9.39 -2.61
N SER A 20 10.10 9.92 -1.41
CA SER A 20 10.88 11.00 -0.81
C SER A 20 12.33 10.58 -0.52
N LEU A 21 12.55 9.36 -0.02
CA LEU A 21 13.88 8.81 0.24
C LEU A 21 14.66 8.58 -1.06
N LEU A 22 14.00 8.10 -2.11
CA LEU A 22 14.60 7.98 -3.44
C LEU A 22 15.04 9.35 -3.99
N ASP A 23 14.17 10.36 -3.91
CA ASP A 23 14.49 11.72 -4.36
C ASP A 23 15.68 12.30 -3.59
N GLN A 24 15.75 12.06 -2.27
CA GLN A 24 16.88 12.47 -1.44
C GLN A 24 18.17 11.74 -1.82
N LYS A 25 18.10 10.43 -2.06
CA LYS A 25 19.23 9.62 -2.48
C LYS A 25 19.78 10.08 -3.82
N ASP A 26 18.90 10.37 -4.78
CA ASP A 26 19.28 10.87 -6.10
C ASP A 26 19.83 12.31 -6.04
N ALA A 27 19.31 13.16 -5.15
CA ALA A 27 19.70 14.57 -5.05
C ALA A 27 21.01 14.81 -4.26
N VAL A 28 21.22 14.10 -3.14
CA VAL A 28 22.33 14.36 -2.20
C VAL A 28 23.11 13.12 -1.79
N GLY A 29 22.77 11.93 -2.33
CA GLY A 29 23.44 10.67 -1.98
C GLY A 29 23.12 10.18 -0.57
N GLY A 30 22.06 10.71 0.06
CA GLY A 30 21.60 10.34 1.39
C GLY A 30 20.14 9.86 1.35
N GLY A 31 19.83 8.81 2.10
CA GLY A 31 18.55 8.10 2.05
C GLY A 31 18.76 6.62 1.71
N ASP A 32 18.24 5.73 2.54
CA ASP A 32 18.18 4.30 2.27
C ASP A 32 16.71 3.86 2.28
N GLU A 33 16.15 3.76 1.08
CA GLU A 33 14.77 3.36 0.85
C GLU A 33 14.47 1.93 1.32
N GLU A 34 15.50 1.11 1.56
CA GLU A 34 15.39 -0.24 2.11
C GLU A 34 15.70 -0.29 3.62
N ASP A 35 16.10 0.83 4.25
CA ASP A 35 16.30 0.92 5.70
C ASP A 35 14.98 1.19 6.43
N LYS A 36 14.64 0.29 7.36
CA LYS A 36 13.40 0.33 8.15
C LYS A 36 13.41 1.45 9.19
N ASP A 37 14.59 1.87 9.65
CA ASP A 37 14.69 2.89 10.68
C ASP A 37 14.23 4.27 10.16
N GLU A 38 14.40 4.54 8.86
CA GLU A 38 13.87 5.75 8.19
C GLU A 38 12.33 5.82 8.28
N TYR A 39 11.65 4.71 8.00
CA TYR A 39 10.18 4.64 8.10
C TYR A 39 9.72 4.78 9.54
N LYS A 40 10.42 4.13 10.47
CA LYS A 40 10.07 4.18 11.89
C LYS A 40 10.23 5.60 12.47
N ALA A 41 11.24 6.36 12.03
CA ALA A 41 11.46 7.74 12.46
C ALA A 41 10.26 8.63 12.12
N GLU A 42 9.64 8.40 10.96
CA GLU A 42 8.46 9.12 10.47
C GLU A 42 7.13 8.51 10.94
N ASN A 43 7.15 7.51 11.83
CA ASN A 43 5.98 6.73 12.25
C ASN A 43 5.22 6.06 11.10
N VAL A 44 5.95 5.72 10.03
CA VAL A 44 5.45 4.97 8.88
C VAL A 44 5.78 3.50 9.06
N PHE A 45 4.82 2.62 8.74
CA PHE A 45 5.05 1.18 8.77
C PHE A 45 5.82 0.75 7.52
N PHE A 46 6.80 -0.12 7.69
CA PHE A 46 7.54 -0.69 6.57
C PHE A 46 6.67 -1.69 5.81
N VAL A 47 6.50 -1.49 4.50
CA VAL A 47 5.69 -2.37 3.65
C VAL A 47 6.57 -3.10 2.63
N PRO A 48 6.74 -4.43 2.75
CA PRO A 48 7.55 -5.20 1.84
C PRO A 48 6.94 -5.20 0.42
N PRO A 49 7.76 -5.38 -0.64
CA PRO A 49 7.30 -5.30 -2.03
C PRO A 49 6.08 -6.17 -2.36
N SER A 50 6.01 -7.38 -1.80
CA SER A 50 4.90 -8.33 -1.96
C SER A 50 3.58 -7.87 -1.33
N ALA A 51 3.64 -6.93 -0.38
CA ALA A 51 2.49 -6.40 0.34
C ALA A 51 2.09 -4.98 -0.11
N ARG A 52 2.85 -4.37 -1.03
CA ARG A 52 2.53 -3.05 -1.60
C ARG A 52 1.25 -3.12 -2.43
N TRP A 53 0.46 -2.05 -2.39
CA TRP A 53 -0.84 -1.96 -3.05
C TRP A 53 -0.77 -2.31 -4.54
N ASP A 54 0.25 -1.85 -5.26
CA ASP A 54 0.41 -2.15 -6.70
C ASP A 54 0.57 -3.65 -6.97
N HIS A 55 1.33 -4.35 -6.12
CA HIS A 55 1.50 -5.80 -6.25
C HIS A 55 0.17 -6.54 -6.00
N LEU A 56 -0.58 -6.12 -4.98
CA LEU A 56 -1.89 -6.69 -4.65
C LEU A 56 -2.92 -6.40 -5.76
N GLN A 57 -2.92 -5.19 -6.30
CA GLN A 57 -3.81 -4.77 -7.38
C GLN A 57 -3.54 -5.58 -8.65
N ASN A 58 -2.27 -5.76 -9.02
CA ASN A 58 -1.88 -6.59 -10.17
C ASN A 58 -2.22 -8.06 -9.96
N SER A 59 -2.18 -8.53 -8.71
CA SER A 59 -2.50 -9.91 -8.32
C SER A 59 -4.00 -10.16 -8.10
N ALA A 60 -4.83 -9.12 -8.05
CA ALA A 60 -6.22 -9.22 -7.62
C ALA A 60 -7.10 -10.12 -8.50
N LYS A 61 -6.69 -10.33 -9.77
CA LYS A 61 -7.38 -11.21 -10.73
C LYS A 61 -6.95 -12.68 -10.64
N LEU A 62 -5.92 -12.99 -9.86
CA LEU A 62 -5.41 -14.35 -9.71
C LEU A 62 -6.31 -15.16 -8.79
N SER A 63 -6.46 -16.46 -9.06
CA SER A 63 -7.28 -17.35 -8.21
C SER A 63 -6.68 -17.58 -6.81
N ASN A 64 -5.38 -17.32 -6.63
CA ASN A 64 -4.66 -17.45 -5.36
C ASN A 64 -4.52 -16.13 -4.59
N ILE A 65 -5.26 -15.07 -4.95
CA ILE A 65 -5.16 -13.76 -4.30
C ILE A 65 -5.38 -13.80 -2.78
N GLY A 66 -6.24 -14.69 -2.27
CA GLY A 66 -6.45 -14.83 -0.83
C GLY A 66 -5.16 -15.20 -0.09
N LYS A 67 -4.40 -16.15 -0.65
CA LYS A 67 -3.09 -16.52 -0.12
C LYS A 67 -2.08 -15.38 -0.22
N ILE A 68 -2.07 -14.64 -1.33
CA ILE A 68 -1.18 -13.49 -1.51
C ILE A 68 -1.48 -12.40 -0.47
N LEU A 69 -2.75 -12.16 -0.16
CA LEU A 69 -3.16 -11.23 0.89
C LEU A 69 -2.73 -11.71 2.27
N ASP A 70 -2.96 -12.98 2.61
CA ASP A 70 -2.55 -13.54 3.91
C ASP A 70 -1.01 -13.48 4.06
N ASP A 71 -0.27 -13.88 3.03
CA ASP A 71 1.21 -13.81 3.01
C ASP A 71 1.70 -12.35 3.14
N ALA A 72 1.02 -11.38 2.53
CA ALA A 72 1.33 -9.96 2.64
C ALA A 72 1.13 -9.42 4.06
N MET A 73 0.02 -9.80 4.71
CA MET A 73 -0.30 -9.38 6.08
C MET A 73 0.72 -9.96 7.07
N ASP A 74 1.06 -11.24 6.93
CA ASP A 74 2.07 -11.91 7.77
C ASP A 74 3.45 -11.24 7.64
N GLN A 75 3.84 -10.84 6.43
CA GLN A 75 5.10 -10.14 6.23
C GLN A 75 5.07 -8.73 6.84
N ILE A 76 3.98 -7.97 6.70
CA ILE A 76 3.85 -6.67 7.35
C ILE A 76 3.92 -6.82 8.89
N GLU A 77 3.23 -7.79 9.49
CA GLU A 77 3.31 -8.04 10.94
C GLU A 77 4.74 -8.39 11.37
N LYS A 78 5.45 -9.19 10.57
CA LYS A 78 6.82 -9.61 10.86
C LYS A 78 7.79 -8.43 10.87
N GLU A 79 7.62 -7.50 9.94
CA GLU A 79 8.48 -6.31 9.83
C GLU A 79 8.07 -5.20 10.80
N ASN A 80 6.84 -5.21 11.30
CA ASN A 80 6.29 -4.18 12.17
C ASN A 80 5.69 -4.81 13.44
N PRO A 81 6.49 -5.01 14.51
CA PRO A 81 6.03 -5.65 15.73
C PRO A 81 4.81 -4.99 16.40
N SER A 82 4.59 -3.69 16.16
CA SER A 82 3.43 -2.92 16.65
C SER A 82 2.12 -3.27 15.95
N LEU A 83 2.16 -3.93 14.79
CA LEU A 83 0.98 -4.39 14.04
C LEU A 83 0.59 -5.84 14.34
N LYS A 84 1.35 -6.53 15.18
CA LYS A 84 1.06 -7.91 15.57
C LYS A 84 -0.34 -8.04 16.18
N ASP A 85 -1.15 -8.94 15.62
CA ASP A 85 -2.53 -9.21 16.04
C ASP A 85 -3.50 -8.04 15.80
N VAL A 86 -3.04 -6.95 15.16
CA VAL A 86 -3.87 -5.81 14.72
C VAL A 86 -4.41 -6.07 13.32
N LEU A 87 -3.61 -6.71 12.47
CA LEU A 87 -3.97 -7.02 11.09
C LEU A 87 -4.97 -8.20 11.05
N PRO A 88 -6.14 -8.04 10.40
CA PRO A 88 -7.10 -9.12 10.28
C PRO A 88 -6.56 -10.26 9.43
N LYS A 89 -6.69 -11.49 9.94
CA LYS A 89 -6.31 -12.73 9.26
C LYS A 89 -7.52 -13.24 8.45
N ASN A 90 -7.32 -13.72 7.23
CA ASN A 90 -8.36 -14.11 6.26
C ASN A 90 -9.13 -12.92 5.66
N LEU A 91 -8.46 -12.12 4.83
CA LEU A 91 -9.13 -11.09 4.04
C LEU A 91 -10.00 -11.73 2.94
N ASP A 92 -11.23 -11.21 2.77
CA ASP A 92 -12.09 -11.64 1.67
C ASP A 92 -11.52 -11.11 0.34
N PRO A 93 -11.08 -11.99 -0.58
CA PRO A 93 -10.49 -11.54 -1.83
C PRO A 93 -11.49 -10.84 -2.75
N LYS A 94 -12.79 -11.14 -2.59
CA LYS A 94 -13.84 -10.41 -3.31
C LYS A 94 -13.88 -8.95 -2.88
N ALA A 95 -13.70 -8.70 -1.59
CA ALA A 95 -13.65 -7.34 -1.05
C ALA A 95 -12.43 -6.55 -1.54
N LEU A 96 -11.31 -7.22 -1.86
CA LEU A 96 -10.17 -6.56 -2.50
C LEU A 96 -10.54 -6.07 -3.91
N GLY A 97 -11.17 -6.93 -4.71
CA GLY A 97 -11.64 -6.56 -6.05
C GLY A 97 -12.61 -5.38 -6.03
N GLU A 98 -13.60 -5.42 -5.13
CA GLU A 98 -14.55 -4.32 -4.94
C GLU A 98 -13.87 -3.01 -4.51
N LEU A 99 -12.85 -3.08 -3.65
CA LEU A 99 -12.09 -1.91 -3.22
C LEU A 99 -11.22 -1.33 -4.36
N ILE A 100 -10.56 -2.18 -5.14
CA ILE A 100 -9.78 -1.75 -6.32
C ILE A 100 -10.68 -1.06 -7.33
N ASP A 101 -11.85 -1.63 -7.61
CA ASP A 101 -12.82 -1.04 -8.54
C ASP A 101 -13.31 0.32 -8.01
N LEU A 102 -13.57 0.44 -6.71
CA LEU A 102 -13.96 1.71 -6.08
C LEU A 102 -12.86 2.77 -6.21
N ILE A 103 -11.61 2.44 -5.84
CA ILE A 103 -10.47 3.36 -5.90
C ILE A 103 -10.16 3.76 -7.34
N GLY A 104 -10.17 2.80 -8.28
CA GLY A 104 -9.98 3.07 -9.70
C GLY A 104 -11.04 4.01 -10.27
N ASN A 105 -12.31 3.85 -9.86
CA ASN A 105 -13.38 4.74 -10.26
C ASN A 105 -13.24 6.15 -9.65
N ILE A 106 -12.72 6.29 -8.43
CA ILE A 106 -12.45 7.61 -7.81
C ILE A 106 -11.34 8.34 -8.59
N SER A 107 -10.23 7.67 -8.86
CA SER A 107 -9.12 8.26 -9.65
C SER A 107 -9.55 8.66 -11.07
N LEU A 108 -10.46 7.90 -11.70
CA LEU A 108 -11.05 8.26 -13.00
C LEU A 108 -12.06 9.41 -12.90
N GLY A 109 -12.81 9.50 -11.78
CA GLY A 109 -13.78 10.57 -11.52
C GLY A 109 -13.13 11.94 -11.33
N ASP A 110 -12.03 12.00 -10.59
CA ASP A 110 -11.27 13.24 -10.36
C ASP A 110 -10.61 13.74 -11.66
N ALA A 111 -10.11 12.83 -12.50
CA ALA A 111 -9.58 13.16 -13.83
C ALA A 111 -10.66 13.77 -14.75
N LYS A 112 -11.94 13.38 -14.58
CA LYS A 112 -13.05 13.89 -15.40
C LYS A 112 -13.53 15.27 -14.96
N LEU A 113 -13.43 15.61 -13.68
CA LEU A 113 -13.80 16.92 -13.15
C LEU A 113 -12.80 18.02 -13.54
N GLY A 114 -11.50 17.70 -13.65
CA GLY A 114 -10.49 18.66 -14.12
C GLY A 114 -10.64 19.11 -15.58
N VAL A 115 -11.25 18.27 -16.44
CA VAL A 115 -11.44 18.58 -17.86
C VAL A 115 -12.69 19.42 -18.13
N LEU A 116 -13.70 19.36 -17.24
CA LEU A 116 -14.98 20.06 -17.44
C LEU A 116 -14.97 21.53 -16.97
N MET A 117 -13.94 21.96 -16.25
CA MET A 117 -13.79 23.36 -15.78
C MET A 117 -13.00 24.24 -16.77
N ALA A 118 -12.63 23.69 -17.93
CA ALA A 118 -11.94 24.40 -19.00
C ALA A 118 -12.91 24.83 -20.11
N TYR A 119 -13.95 25.59 -19.77
CA TYR A 119 -14.82 26.28 -20.74
C TYR A 119 -15.34 27.60 -20.18
#